data_AF-A0A345HF21-F1
#
_entry.id   AF-A0A345HF21-F1
#
_cell.length_a   1.000
_cell.length_b   1.000
_cell.length_c   1.000
_cell.angle_alpha   90.00
_cell.angle_beta   90.00
_cell.angle_gamma   90.00
#
_symmetry.space_group_name_H-M   'P 1'
#
loop_
_entity.id
_entity.type
_entity.pdbx_description
1 polymer ?
#
loop_
_entity_poly.entity_id
_entity_poly.type
_entity_poly.pdbx_seq_one_letter_code
_entity_poly.pdbx_strand_id
1 'polypeptide(L)'
;MKTTIKTLLVLITCFTLANCNKKQEAPKEKYCGVEITGFEIMDLKTIGNKGYTYTDADKVLAGDMMEAVDKMLGKTDAVKFSYFMRDENTIGMYVIGPDDQAEVEKISCFLLKEDFDGRLPKERKLLFYTNDHNTLVAAIKSKKEVD
;
A
#
# COMPACT_ATOMS: atom_id res chain seq x y z
N MET A 1 -0.39 -68.32 4.40
CA MET A 1 -0.40 -67.78 5.77
C MET A 1 0.73 -66.76 5.88
N LYS A 2 0.40 -65.52 6.28
CA LYS A 2 1.26 -64.53 6.99
C LYS A 2 2.56 -64.07 6.30
N THR A 3 2.53 -62.91 5.67
CA THR A 3 2.97 -61.59 6.19
C THR A 3 4.44 -61.27 5.91
N THR A 4 4.65 -60.63 4.78
CA THR A 4 5.73 -59.65 4.59
C THR A 4 5.18 -58.64 3.57
N ILE A 5 5.69 -57.41 3.58
CA ILE A 5 5.12 -56.24 2.86
C ILE A 5 4.06 -55.48 3.69
N LYS A 6 4.45 -55.06 4.90
CA LYS A 6 3.82 -53.94 5.62
C LYS A 6 4.88 -53.06 6.26
N THR A 7 5.82 -52.53 5.48
CA THR A 7 6.77 -51.55 6.06
C THR A 7 7.42 -50.56 5.10
N LEU A 8 7.13 -50.58 3.79
CA LEU A 8 7.85 -49.70 2.85
C LEU A 8 7.02 -48.52 2.30
N LEU A 9 5.71 -48.47 2.54
CA LEU A 9 4.84 -47.42 1.98
C LEU A 9 4.63 -46.19 2.88
N VAL A 10 5.25 -46.15 4.07
CA VAL A 10 5.04 -45.07 5.05
C VAL A 10 6.19 -44.05 5.06
N LEU A 11 7.30 -44.31 4.36
CA LEU A 11 8.48 -43.43 4.43
C LEU A 11 8.56 -42.34 3.33
N ILE A 12 7.60 -42.27 2.40
CA ILE A 12 7.65 -41.30 1.29
C ILE A 12 6.76 -40.07 1.53
N THR A 13 5.84 -40.12 2.49
CA THR A 13 4.94 -38.98 2.80
C THR A 13 5.56 -37.92 3.71
N CYS A 14 6.76 -38.12 4.27
CA CYS A 14 7.42 -37.13 5.12
C CYS A 14 8.30 -36.11 4.36
N PHE A 15 8.57 -36.29 3.06
CA PHE A 15 9.43 -35.37 2.31
C PHE A 15 8.70 -34.20 1.62
N THR A 16 7.37 -34.22 1.54
CA THR A 16 6.61 -33.10 0.95
C THR A 16 6.28 -31.99 1.94
N LEU A 17 6.47 -32.20 3.25
CA LEU A 17 6.22 -31.18 4.28
C LEU A 17 7.43 -30.29 4.59
N ALA A 18 8.61 -30.59 4.03
CA ALA A 18 9.82 -29.79 4.21
C ALA A 18 10.00 -28.66 3.18
N ASN A 19 8.98 -28.38 2.35
CA ASN A 19 8.99 -27.18 1.50
C ASN A 19 8.02 -26.12 2.03
N CYS A 20 8.04 -25.89 3.35
CA CYS A 20 7.64 -24.62 3.95
C CYS A 20 8.70 -23.52 3.70
N ASN A 21 9.30 -23.48 2.51
CA ASN A 21 9.81 -22.21 2.00
C ASN A 21 8.61 -21.45 1.49
N LYS A 22 7.88 -20.78 2.40
CA LYS A 22 7.07 -19.62 2.03
C LYS A 22 8.05 -18.60 1.45
N LYS A 23 8.39 -18.74 0.16
CA LYS A 23 8.98 -17.66 -0.61
C LYS A 23 8.01 -16.52 -0.43
N GLN A 24 8.41 -15.55 0.40
CA GLN A 24 7.74 -14.27 0.50
C GLN A 24 7.58 -13.81 -0.95
N GLU A 25 6.33 -13.73 -1.43
CA GLU A 25 6.07 -13.32 -2.81
C GLU A 25 6.86 -12.02 -3.04
N ALA A 26 7.70 -12.02 -4.08
CA ALA A 26 8.48 -10.84 -4.40
C ALA A 26 7.52 -9.65 -4.53
N PRO A 27 7.89 -8.46 -4.04
CA PRO A 27 6.99 -7.32 -4.07
C PRO A 27 6.54 -7.06 -5.52
N LYS A 28 5.24 -7.09 -5.77
CA LYS A 28 4.69 -6.89 -7.12
C LYS A 28 4.74 -5.40 -7.42
N GLU A 29 5.48 -5.00 -8.44
CA GLU A 29 5.44 -3.63 -8.93
C GLU A 29 4.01 -3.29 -9.37
N LYS A 30 3.54 -2.11 -8.99
CA LYS A 30 2.20 -1.62 -9.35
C LYS A 30 2.27 -0.12 -9.56
N TYR A 31 1.87 0.32 -10.75
CA TYR A 31 2.03 1.71 -11.18
C TYR A 31 3.48 2.16 -11.00
N CYS A 32 3.72 3.34 -10.42
CA CYS A 32 5.08 3.82 -10.12
C CYS A 32 5.67 3.29 -8.80
N GLY A 33 5.00 2.38 -8.11
CA GLY A 33 5.39 1.88 -6.79
C GLY A 33 5.39 0.36 -6.68
N VAL A 34 5.12 -0.11 -5.47
CA VAL A 34 5.01 -1.51 -5.10
C VAL A 34 3.67 -1.76 -4.44
N GLU A 35 2.98 -2.84 -4.81
CA GLU A 35 1.75 -3.24 -4.15
C GLU A 35 1.98 -3.60 -2.68
N ILE A 36 1.17 -3.03 -1.80
CA ILE A 36 1.18 -3.34 -0.37
C ILE A 36 0.50 -4.70 -0.17
N THR A 37 1.15 -5.59 0.56
CA THR A 37 0.60 -6.93 0.83
C THR A 37 -0.66 -6.87 1.70
N GLY A 38 -1.53 -7.87 1.59
CA GLY A 38 -2.77 -7.95 2.39
C GLY A 38 -2.54 -7.82 3.90
N PHE A 39 -1.50 -8.47 4.43
CA PHE A 39 -1.15 -8.36 5.86
C PHE A 39 -0.74 -6.94 6.23
N GLU A 40 0.10 -6.30 5.43
CA GLU A 40 0.51 -4.92 5.68
C GLU A 40 -0.69 -3.95 5.58
N ILE A 41 -1.64 -4.18 4.67
CA ILE A 41 -2.89 -3.39 4.61
C ILE A 41 -3.67 -3.51 5.93
N MET A 42 -3.77 -4.71 6.52
CA MET A 42 -4.47 -4.92 7.80
C MET A 42 -3.80 -4.16 8.95
N ASP A 43 -2.47 -4.15 8.98
CA ASP A 43 -1.70 -3.39 9.97
C ASP A 43 -1.91 -1.88 9.80
N LEU A 44 -1.85 -1.38 8.57
CA LEU A 44 -2.09 0.04 8.28
C LEU A 44 -3.52 0.48 8.62
N LYS A 45 -4.53 -0.37 8.39
CA LYS A 45 -5.91 -0.13 8.83
C LYS A 45 -6.00 -0.05 10.36
N THR A 46 -5.30 -0.94 11.07
CA THR A 46 -5.24 -0.91 12.54
C THR A 46 -4.60 0.36 13.06
N ILE A 47 -3.55 0.86 12.39
CA ILE A 47 -2.93 2.14 12.69
C ILE A 47 -3.92 3.28 12.44
N GLY A 48 -4.56 3.33 11.27
CA GLY A 48 -5.51 4.39 10.94
C GLY A 48 -6.76 4.43 11.81
N ASN A 49 -7.21 3.29 12.35
CA ASN A 49 -8.30 3.24 13.33
C ASN A 49 -7.96 3.96 14.65
N LYS A 50 -6.68 4.18 14.96
CA LYS A 50 -6.26 4.99 16.12
C LYS A 50 -6.39 6.50 15.85
N GLY A 51 -6.58 6.88 14.59
CA GLY A 51 -6.58 8.26 14.14
C GLY A 51 -5.17 8.86 14.06
N TYR A 52 -5.11 10.07 13.48
CA TYR A 52 -3.90 10.87 13.39
C TYR A 52 -4.21 12.31 13.81
N THR A 53 -3.36 12.90 14.65
CA THR A 53 -3.49 14.29 15.08
C THR A 53 -2.76 15.19 14.12
N TYR A 54 -3.51 16.01 13.39
CA TYR A 54 -2.98 16.94 12.41
C TYR A 54 -2.33 18.16 13.05
N THR A 55 -1.13 18.48 12.56
CA THR A 55 -0.54 19.81 12.72
C THR A 55 -1.12 20.78 11.68
N ASP A 56 -0.89 22.09 11.86
CA ASP A 56 -1.32 23.06 10.84
C ASP A 56 -0.50 22.92 9.54
N ALA A 57 0.78 22.56 9.64
CA ALA A 57 1.61 22.24 8.49
C ALA A 57 1.07 21.03 7.70
N ASP A 58 0.56 20.02 8.39
CA ASP A 58 -0.09 18.86 7.73
C ASP A 58 -1.35 19.28 6.97
N LYS A 59 -2.17 20.18 7.52
CA LYS A 59 -3.39 20.65 6.85
C LYS A 59 -3.05 21.43 5.59
N VAL A 60 -2.05 22.30 5.65
CA VAL A 60 -1.57 23.07 4.50
C VAL A 60 -1.03 22.13 3.43
N LEU A 61 -0.15 21.19 3.80
CA LEU A 61 0.39 20.22 2.86
C LEU A 61 -0.71 19.37 2.21
N ALA A 62 -1.68 18.87 2.98
CA ALA A 62 -2.81 18.13 2.44
C ALA A 62 -3.63 18.99 1.44
N GLY A 63 -3.83 20.28 1.74
CA GLY A 63 -4.45 21.25 0.84
C GLY A 63 -3.70 21.40 -0.48
N ASP A 64 -2.40 21.66 -0.40
CA ASP A 64 -1.52 21.81 -1.58
C ASP A 64 -1.52 20.54 -2.43
N MET A 65 -1.51 19.37 -1.80
CA MET A 65 -1.60 18.08 -2.49
C MET A 65 -2.93 17.92 -3.23
N MET A 66 -4.06 18.29 -2.61
CA MET A 66 -5.38 18.23 -3.25
C MET A 66 -5.42 19.15 -4.47
N GLU A 67 -5.00 20.42 -4.32
CA GLU A 67 -4.95 21.39 -5.41
C GLU A 67 -4.05 20.91 -6.57
N ALA A 68 -2.89 20.33 -6.26
CA ALA A 68 -1.97 19.84 -7.26
C ALA A 68 -2.55 18.65 -8.05
N VAL A 69 -3.25 17.73 -7.38
CA VAL A 69 -3.92 16.60 -8.05
C VAL A 69 -5.10 17.09 -8.90
N ASP A 70 -5.90 18.02 -8.38
CA ASP A 70 -7.00 18.65 -9.11
C ASP A 70 -6.50 19.31 -10.40
N LYS A 71 -5.44 20.09 -10.30
CA LYS A 71 -4.78 20.73 -11.45
C LYS A 71 -4.24 19.71 -12.44
N MET A 72 -3.59 18.64 -11.97
CA MET A 72 -3.07 17.57 -12.81
C MET A 72 -4.17 16.85 -13.59
N LEU A 73 -5.32 16.62 -12.96
CA LEU A 73 -6.46 15.93 -13.57
C LEU A 73 -7.40 16.86 -14.34
N GLY A 74 -7.27 18.17 -14.17
CA GLY A 74 -8.22 19.15 -14.73
C GLY A 74 -9.62 19.02 -14.12
N LYS A 75 -9.70 18.61 -12.84
CA LYS A 75 -10.95 18.37 -12.10
C LYS A 75 -10.91 19.14 -10.79
N THR A 76 -12.07 19.45 -10.24
CA THR A 76 -12.21 20.03 -8.90
C THR A 76 -12.64 18.93 -7.92
N ASP A 77 -12.08 18.94 -6.71
CA ASP A 77 -12.34 17.97 -5.65
C ASP A 77 -12.15 16.51 -6.12
N ALA A 78 -11.11 16.28 -6.95
CA ALA A 78 -10.85 14.96 -7.53
C ALA A 78 -10.48 13.94 -6.46
N VAL A 79 -9.84 14.39 -5.38
CA VAL A 79 -9.41 13.55 -4.27
C VAL A 79 -9.55 14.24 -2.93
N LYS A 80 -9.70 13.45 -1.87
CA LYS A 80 -9.52 13.86 -0.48
C LYS A 80 -8.40 13.05 0.15
N PHE A 81 -7.53 13.72 0.90
CA PHE A 81 -6.45 13.05 1.63
C PHE A 81 -6.75 12.99 3.12
N SER A 82 -6.42 11.84 3.72
CA SER A 82 -6.33 11.71 5.16
C SER A 82 -5.06 10.96 5.55
N TYR A 83 -4.29 11.47 6.50
CA TYR A 83 -3.09 10.86 7.03
C TYR A 83 -3.51 9.90 8.13
N PHE A 84 -2.94 8.70 8.11
CA PHE A 84 -3.11 7.74 9.20
C PHE A 84 -1.82 7.50 9.97
N MET A 85 -0.68 7.91 9.42
CA MET A 85 0.60 7.96 10.12
C MET A 85 1.55 8.95 9.43
N ARG A 86 2.44 9.54 10.21
CA ARG A 86 3.56 10.33 9.71
C ARG A 86 4.69 10.33 10.73
N ASP A 87 5.90 10.12 10.25
CA ASP A 87 7.16 10.39 10.95
C ASP A 87 8.16 11.02 9.97
N GLU A 88 9.42 11.16 10.40
CA GLU A 88 10.48 11.76 9.58
C GLU A 88 10.79 10.99 8.29
N ASN A 89 10.51 9.68 8.28
CA ASN A 89 10.88 8.77 7.19
C ASN A 89 9.67 8.33 6.36
N THR A 90 8.51 8.21 7.00
CA THR A 90 7.32 7.59 6.40
C THR A 90 6.08 8.47 6.55
N ILE A 91 5.26 8.51 5.50
CA ILE A 91 3.87 8.98 5.56
C ILE A 91 2.91 7.93 5.02
N GLY A 92 1.79 7.75 5.72
CA GLY A 92 0.71 6.88 5.31
C GLY A 92 -0.57 7.67 5.09
N MET A 93 -1.16 7.53 3.90
CA MET A 93 -2.28 8.34 3.45
C MET A 93 -3.41 7.48 2.88
N TYR A 94 -4.63 7.77 3.31
CA TYR A 94 -5.84 7.46 2.59
C TYR A 94 -6.01 8.47 1.45
N VAL A 95 -6.23 7.94 0.25
CA VAL A 95 -6.57 8.72 -0.94
C VAL A 95 -7.99 8.32 -1.32
N ILE A 96 -8.95 9.19 -1.03
CA ILE A 96 -10.36 8.96 -1.38
C ILE A 96 -10.62 9.67 -2.70
N GLY A 97 -11.01 8.95 -3.73
CA GLY A 97 -11.15 9.56 -5.05
C GLY A 97 -11.71 8.60 -6.11
N PRO A 98 -11.31 8.77 -7.38
CA PRO A 98 -11.79 7.94 -8.49
C PRO A 98 -11.36 6.49 -8.33
N ASP A 99 -12.18 5.59 -8.86
CA ASP A 99 -11.93 4.15 -8.95
C ASP A 99 -11.40 3.71 -10.33
N ASP A 100 -11.38 4.63 -11.29
CA ASP A 100 -10.74 4.44 -12.59
C ASP A 100 -9.24 4.16 -12.42
N GLN A 101 -8.78 3.04 -12.98
CA GLN A 101 -7.40 2.57 -12.82
C GLN A 101 -6.37 3.54 -13.39
N ALA A 102 -6.69 4.24 -14.48
CA ALA A 102 -5.76 5.17 -15.11
C ALA A 102 -5.62 6.46 -14.30
N GLU A 103 -6.69 6.92 -13.64
CA GLU A 103 -6.62 8.04 -12.70
C GLU A 103 -5.89 7.65 -11.42
N VAL A 104 -6.16 6.46 -10.86
CA VAL A 104 -5.43 5.93 -9.71
C VAL A 104 -3.93 5.81 -10.02
N GLU A 105 -3.56 5.33 -11.20
CA GLU A 105 -2.17 5.27 -11.65
C GLU A 105 -1.52 6.66 -11.68
N LYS A 106 -2.17 7.63 -12.32
CA LYS A 106 -1.66 9.01 -12.41
C LYS A 106 -1.45 9.63 -11.03
N ILE A 107 -2.46 9.53 -10.16
CA ILE A 107 -2.38 10.06 -8.80
C ILE A 107 -1.28 9.34 -8.02
N SER A 108 -1.21 8.01 -8.08
CA SER A 108 -0.16 7.26 -7.40
C SER A 108 1.22 7.66 -7.90
N CYS A 109 1.41 7.79 -9.20
CA CYS A 109 2.69 8.17 -9.78
C CYS A 109 3.12 9.57 -9.38
N PHE A 110 2.19 10.52 -9.37
CA PHE A 110 2.42 11.89 -8.93
C PHE A 110 2.82 11.93 -7.45
N LEU A 111 1.99 11.34 -6.57
CA LEU A 111 2.21 11.36 -5.13
C LEU A 111 3.42 10.57 -4.66
N LEU A 112 3.93 9.62 -5.45
CA LEU A 112 5.17 8.88 -5.13
C LEU A 112 6.43 9.59 -5.65
N LYS A 113 6.31 10.54 -6.58
CA LYS A 113 7.46 11.25 -7.18
C LYS A 113 7.64 12.66 -6.62
N GLU A 114 6.56 13.43 -6.49
CA GLU A 114 6.63 14.81 -6.02
C GLU A 114 6.94 14.88 -4.53
N ASP A 115 7.92 15.68 -4.12
CA ASP A 115 8.32 15.81 -2.70
C ASP A 115 7.69 17.00 -1.98
N PHE A 116 6.97 17.86 -2.71
CA PHE A 116 6.31 19.07 -2.20
C PHE A 116 7.28 19.96 -1.42
N ASP A 117 8.40 20.33 -2.05
CA ASP A 117 9.45 21.15 -1.46
C ASP A 117 10.11 20.45 -0.26
N GLY A 118 10.30 19.13 -0.37
CA GLY A 118 10.85 18.29 0.69
C GLY A 118 9.92 18.06 1.89
N ARG A 119 8.65 18.47 1.81
CA ARG A 119 7.66 18.27 2.89
C ARG A 119 7.13 16.85 2.97
N LEU A 120 7.27 16.02 1.94
CA LEU A 120 6.90 14.62 1.98
C LEU A 120 8.10 13.71 2.29
N PRO A 121 7.98 12.78 3.25
CA PRO A 121 8.98 11.75 3.46
C PRO A 121 9.18 10.87 2.22
N LYS A 122 10.35 10.21 2.12
CA LYS A 122 10.69 9.31 1.00
C LYS A 122 9.77 8.08 0.96
N GLU A 123 9.51 7.48 2.12
CA GLU A 123 8.65 6.31 2.20
C GLU A 123 7.19 6.75 2.30
N ARG A 124 6.39 6.32 1.33
CA ARG A 124 4.99 6.73 1.21
C ARG A 124 4.14 5.49 1.08
N LYS A 125 3.03 5.44 1.81
CA LYS A 125 2.06 4.35 1.74
C LYS A 125 0.69 4.94 1.41
N LEU A 126 0.20 4.64 0.22
CA LEU A 126 -1.04 5.16 -0.33
C LEU A 126 -2.10 4.07 -0.32
N LEU A 127 -3.20 4.30 0.38
CA LEU A 127 -4.37 3.43 0.37
C LEU A 127 -5.49 4.15 -0.38
N PHE A 128 -5.76 3.72 -1.61
CA PHE A 128 -6.77 4.30 -2.49
C PHE A 128 -8.13 3.70 -2.20
N TYR A 129 -9.08 4.55 -1.83
CA TYR A 129 -10.48 4.20 -1.64
C TYR A 129 -11.36 4.93 -2.64
N THR A 130 -12.46 4.29 -2.97
CA THR A 130 -13.59 4.89 -3.69
C THR A 130 -14.16 6.10 -2.94
N ASN A 131 -14.86 6.99 -3.65
CA ASN A 131 -15.51 8.18 -3.09
C ASN A 131 -16.52 7.90 -1.96
N ASP A 132 -17.07 6.68 -1.87
CA ASP A 132 -17.95 6.24 -0.78
C ASP A 132 -17.18 5.64 0.41
N HIS A 133 -15.84 5.72 0.39
CA HIS A 133 -14.91 5.30 1.44
C HIS A 133 -14.97 3.80 1.82
N ASN A 134 -15.66 2.97 1.04
CA ASN A 134 -15.96 1.59 1.45
C ASN A 134 -15.07 0.54 0.76
N THR A 135 -14.51 0.86 -0.41
CA THR A 135 -13.83 -0.10 -1.28
C THR A 135 -12.40 0.33 -1.51
N LEU A 136 -11.45 -0.54 -1.11
CA LEU A 136 -10.03 -0.35 -1.40
C LEU A 136 -9.76 -0.73 -2.85
N VAL A 137 -9.40 0.26 -3.68
CA VAL A 137 -9.12 0.10 -5.11
C VAL A 137 -7.67 -0.29 -5.35
N ALA A 138 -6.75 0.32 -4.61
CA ALA A 138 -5.34 0.01 -4.67
C ALA A 138 -4.63 0.33 -3.35
N ALA A 139 -3.53 -0.37 -3.08
CA ALA A 139 -2.65 -0.07 -1.97
C ALA A 139 -1.21 -0.11 -2.50
N ILE A 140 -0.56 1.04 -2.56
CA ILE A 140 0.74 1.20 -3.22
C ILE A 140 1.69 1.91 -2.27
N LYS A 141 2.94 1.46 -2.21
CA LYS A 141 4.01 2.13 -1.49
C LYS A 141 5.16 2.52 -2.40
N SER A 142 5.99 3.45 -1.94
CA SER A 142 7.25 3.81 -2.59
C SER A 142 8.07 2.55 -2.90
N LYS A 143 8.79 2.58 -4.02
CA LYS A 143 9.89 1.62 -4.23
C LYS A 143 10.96 1.94 -3.20
N LYS A 144 11.50 0.94 -2.51
CA LYS A 144 12.70 1.16 -1.70
C LYS A 144 13.80 1.60 -2.65
N GLU A 145 14.41 2.75 -2.39
CA GLU A 145 15.69 3.07 -3.01
C GLU A 145 16.67 1.98 -2.54
N VAL A 146 17.25 1.24 -3.49
CA VAL A 146 18.36 0.34 -3.20
C VAL A 146 19.58 1.26 -3.14
N ASP A 147 20.03 1.60 -1.94
CA ASP A 147 21.34 2.22 -1.72
C ASP A 147 22.47 1.35 -2.30
#